data_AF-A0A2E2EIU6-F1
#
_entry.id   AF-A0A2E2EIU6-F1
#
_cell.length_a   1.000
_cell.length_b   1.000
_cell.length_c   1.000
_cell.angle_alpha   90.00
_cell.angle_beta   90.00
_cell.angle_gamma   90.00
#
_symmetry.space_group_name_H-M   'P 1'
#
loop_
_entity.id
_entity.type
_entity.pdbx_description
1 polymer ?
#
loop_
_entity_poly.entity_id
_entity_poly.type
_entity_poly.pdbx_seq_one_letter_code
_entity_poly.pdbx_strand_id
1 'polypeptide(L)'
;MKNNKIQFLFILFISIFTSNVFGVDYFWLAGVPLEDGSRLGGVNVGVMSEDKLKKLFSKDLIVLYREKNKHSVKKSIRRMKFTDEIYITDRAGYADEEEAGVFLTRSLVVRAEDEKKFLGYIAIPAKHKVEDVKILNLVESKDENEIYLNAVKENKEGVLSAKAMTEVLSRKKYFSIFTDPENPRFATNGDVLFLDKKPVFYNFHGFSPFVNESKSIGFLLRIDGRLCFLGNFGYTMQRKGWIEKMTYGYYLIDLEKNRGYLPMHLREEK
;
A
#
# COMPACT_ATOMS: atom_id res chain seq x y z
N MET A 1 23.84 47.86 23.95
CA MET A 1 22.36 47.92 23.82
C MET A 1 21.99 48.25 22.39
N LYS A 2 21.16 47.37 21.79
CA LYS A 2 20.16 47.61 20.73
C LYS A 2 20.62 48.11 19.35
N ASN A 3 20.76 47.16 18.41
CA ASN A 3 19.76 47.06 17.33
C ASN A 3 19.63 45.62 16.77
N ASN A 4 19.28 44.66 17.65
CA ASN A 4 18.83 43.31 17.28
C ASN A 4 17.34 43.33 16.91
N LYS A 5 17.00 43.86 15.73
CA LYS A 5 15.62 43.77 15.22
C LYS A 5 15.48 43.22 13.79
N ILE A 6 16.58 42.94 13.09
CA ILE A 6 16.53 42.49 11.69
C ILE A 6 17.12 41.08 11.49
N GLN A 7 17.89 40.55 12.45
CA GLN A 7 18.37 39.15 12.40
C GLN A 7 17.39 38.11 12.98
N PHE A 8 16.23 38.53 13.48
CA PHE A 8 15.19 37.61 13.97
C PHE A 8 14.11 37.29 12.93
N LEU A 9 14.26 37.80 11.69
CA LEU A 9 13.25 37.62 10.63
C LEU A 9 13.60 36.53 9.59
N PHE A 10 14.61 35.69 9.86
CA PHE A 10 14.99 34.59 8.96
C PHE A 10 14.93 33.19 9.59
N ILE A 11 14.34 33.06 10.79
CA ILE A 11 14.05 31.77 11.44
C ILE A 11 12.56 31.73 11.79
N LEU A 12 11.67 31.90 10.79
CA LEU A 12 10.25 31.59 10.95
C LEU A 12 9.50 31.38 9.62
N PHE A 13 10.07 30.61 8.68
CA PHE A 13 9.36 30.12 7.48
C PHE A 13 9.69 28.66 7.13
N ILE A 14 9.79 27.78 8.13
CA ILE A 14 9.84 26.31 7.91
C ILE A 14 8.70 25.57 8.63
N SER A 15 7.84 26.25 9.39
CA SER A 15 6.84 25.56 10.24
C SER A 15 5.38 25.69 9.83
N ILE A 16 5.04 26.32 8.70
CA ILE A 16 3.64 26.39 8.25
C ILE A 16 3.60 26.37 6.72
N PHE A 17 3.65 25.17 6.13
CA PHE A 17 2.78 24.73 5.02
C PHE A 17 3.09 23.26 4.72
N THR A 18 2.28 22.40 5.34
CA THR A 18 2.12 20.97 5.13
C THR A 18 3.25 20.09 5.65
N SER A 19 3.04 19.58 6.86
CA SER A 19 3.33 18.21 7.22
C SER A 19 2.67 17.23 6.22
N ASN A 20 3.13 17.20 4.96
CA ASN A 20 3.09 16.00 4.12
C ASN A 20 4.35 15.21 4.47
N VAL A 21 4.38 14.66 5.68
CA VAL A 21 5.39 13.67 6.05
C VAL A 21 5.07 12.40 5.24
N PHE A 22 5.61 12.36 4.02
CA PHE A 22 6.07 11.19 3.28
C PHE A 22 5.06 10.05 3.02
N GLY A 23 4.50 10.03 1.81
CA GLY A 23 4.12 8.79 1.15
C GLY A 23 3.31 8.96 -0.13
N VAL A 24 3.17 7.88 -0.89
CA VAL A 24 2.13 7.78 -1.92
C VAL A 24 0.81 7.59 -1.18
N ASP A 25 -0.12 8.53 -1.35
CA ASP A 25 -1.46 8.36 -0.80
C ASP A 25 -2.20 7.36 -1.67
N TYR A 26 -2.90 6.43 -1.04
CA TYR A 26 -3.79 5.53 -1.75
C TYR A 26 -4.91 5.05 -0.84
N PHE A 27 -6.03 4.70 -1.45
CA PHE A 27 -7.25 4.32 -0.76
C PHE A 27 -7.69 2.92 -1.15
N TRP A 28 -8.41 2.26 -0.24
CA TRP A 28 -9.15 1.05 -0.56
C TRP A 28 -10.56 1.44 -1.00
N LEU A 29 -11.00 0.93 -2.15
CA LEU A 29 -12.41 1.09 -2.54
C LEU A 29 -13.30 0.19 -1.67
N ALA A 30 -14.38 0.77 -1.17
CA ALA A 30 -15.46 0.16 -0.43
C ALA A 30 -16.77 0.27 -1.21
N GLY A 31 -17.68 -0.69 -1.00
CA GLY A 31 -19.06 -0.55 -1.47
C GLY A 31 -19.90 0.15 -0.41
N VAL A 32 -20.50 1.29 -0.76
CA VAL A 32 -21.47 2.00 0.07
C VAL A 32 -22.85 1.41 -0.21
N PRO A 33 -23.48 0.70 0.74
CA PRO A 33 -24.83 0.18 0.54
C PRO A 33 -25.84 1.32 0.47
N LEU A 34 -26.81 1.19 -0.44
CA LEU A 34 -27.97 2.07 -0.55
C LEU A 34 -29.22 1.37 -0.01
N GLU A 35 -30.26 2.15 0.29
CA GLU A 35 -31.54 1.65 0.82
C GLU A 35 -32.22 0.64 -0.10
N ASP A 36 -32.04 0.78 -1.42
CA ASP A 36 -32.57 -0.14 -2.43
C ASP A 36 -31.78 -1.45 -2.56
N GLY A 37 -30.79 -1.67 -1.67
CA GLY A 37 -29.88 -2.82 -1.68
C GLY A 37 -28.79 -2.75 -2.76
N SER A 38 -28.77 -1.69 -3.57
CA SER A 38 -27.68 -1.45 -4.50
C SER A 38 -26.44 -0.91 -3.78
N ARG A 39 -25.32 -0.78 -4.51
CA ARG A 39 -24.06 -0.29 -3.94
C ARG A 39 -23.46 0.78 -4.82
N LEU A 40 -23.07 1.89 -4.19
CA LEU A 40 -22.19 2.89 -4.80
C LEU A 40 -20.74 2.53 -4.51
N GLY A 41 -19.85 2.93 -5.41
CA GLY A 41 -18.41 2.89 -5.16
C GLY A 41 -18.04 4.03 -4.22
N GLY A 42 -17.23 3.77 -3.21
CA GLY A 42 -16.58 4.79 -2.42
C GLY A 42 -15.20 4.34 -1.97
N VAL A 43 -14.44 5.19 -1.30
CA VAL A 43 -13.22 4.79 -0.61
C VAL A 43 -13.43 4.84 0.89
N ASN A 44 -12.89 3.86 1.62
CA ASN A 44 -12.80 3.98 3.07
C ASN A 44 -11.72 5.03 3.40
N VAL A 45 -12.08 5.99 4.26
CA VAL A 45 -11.20 7.08 4.70
C VAL A 45 -10.83 6.98 6.17
N GLY A 46 -11.35 5.99 6.91
CA GLY A 46 -11.05 5.76 8.31
C GLY A 46 -11.46 6.92 9.20
N VAL A 47 -10.67 7.16 10.26
CA VAL A 47 -10.88 8.26 11.20
C VAL A 47 -10.18 9.51 10.64
N MET A 48 -10.97 10.42 10.07
CA MET A 48 -10.49 11.70 9.56
C MET A 48 -11.50 12.80 9.86
N SER A 49 -11.01 13.97 10.27
CA SER A 49 -11.84 15.17 10.46
C SER A 49 -12.57 15.58 9.16
N GLU A 50 -13.79 16.11 9.31
CA GLU A 50 -14.60 16.55 8.16
C GLU A 50 -13.87 17.57 7.28
N ASP A 51 -13.15 18.52 7.88
CA ASP A 51 -12.42 19.56 7.14
C ASP A 51 -11.30 18.97 6.28
N LYS A 52 -10.68 17.87 6.70
CA LYS A 52 -9.70 17.16 5.86
C LYS A 52 -10.38 16.32 4.78
N LEU A 53 -11.51 15.69 5.08
CA LEU A 53 -12.30 14.97 4.09
C LEU A 53 -12.79 15.89 2.97
N LYS A 54 -13.28 17.08 3.33
CA LYS A 54 -13.70 18.12 2.39
C LYS A 54 -12.59 18.53 1.43
N LYS A 55 -11.32 18.45 1.83
CA LYS A 55 -10.17 18.72 0.93
C LYS A 55 -9.96 17.65 -0.14
N LEU A 56 -10.53 16.46 0.04
CA LEU A 56 -10.51 15.37 -0.95
C LEU A 56 -11.64 15.50 -1.97
N PHE A 57 -12.66 16.33 -1.73
CA PHE A 57 -13.79 16.46 -2.63
C PHE A 57 -13.38 16.89 -4.03
N SER A 58 -14.05 16.31 -5.03
CA SER A 58 -13.81 16.56 -6.45
C SER A 58 -12.39 16.28 -6.94
N LYS A 59 -11.51 15.72 -6.11
CA LYS A 59 -10.17 15.34 -6.55
C LYS A 59 -10.23 14.16 -7.50
N ASP A 60 -9.41 14.22 -8.53
CA ASP A 60 -9.22 13.14 -9.48
C ASP A 60 -8.48 11.97 -8.83
N LEU A 61 -8.94 10.78 -9.18
CA LEU A 61 -8.41 9.50 -8.76
C LEU A 61 -8.11 8.63 -9.97
N ILE A 62 -7.00 7.91 -9.86
CA ILE A 62 -6.65 6.81 -10.72
C ILE A 62 -7.07 5.53 -9.99
N VAL A 63 -8.04 4.82 -10.53
CA VAL A 63 -8.54 3.56 -9.99
C VAL A 63 -7.99 2.40 -10.81
N LEU A 64 -7.24 1.53 -10.14
CA LEU A 64 -6.74 0.30 -10.73
C LEU A 64 -7.86 -0.75 -10.69
N TYR A 65 -8.48 -1.00 -11.84
CA TYR A 65 -9.62 -1.90 -11.98
C TYR A 65 -9.21 -3.31 -12.43
N ARG A 66 -9.69 -4.32 -11.70
CA ARG A 66 -9.60 -5.74 -12.06
C ARG A 66 -11.00 -6.34 -12.15
N GLU A 67 -11.28 -7.03 -13.26
CA GLU A 67 -12.43 -7.94 -13.39
C GLU A 67 -11.88 -9.35 -13.60
N LYS A 68 -12.29 -10.30 -12.75
CA LYS A 68 -11.93 -11.71 -12.93
C LYS A 68 -13.18 -12.46 -13.37
N ASN A 69 -13.17 -12.92 -14.62
CA ASN A 69 -14.18 -13.83 -15.15
C ASN A 69 -13.58 -15.24 -15.16
N LYS A 70 -14.39 -16.29 -15.37
CA LYS A 70 -13.92 -17.70 -15.30
C LYS A 70 -12.71 -18.01 -16.19
N HIS A 71 -12.48 -17.23 -17.25
CA HIS A 71 -11.48 -17.49 -18.29
C HIS A 71 -10.46 -16.36 -18.49
N SER A 72 -10.62 -15.19 -17.86
CA SER A 72 -9.73 -14.05 -18.09
C SER A 72 -9.73 -13.04 -16.94
N VAL A 73 -8.64 -12.29 -16.85
CA VAL A 73 -8.51 -11.14 -15.96
C VAL A 73 -8.41 -9.88 -16.81
N LYS A 74 -9.46 -9.06 -16.81
CA LYS A 74 -9.46 -7.75 -17.50
C LYS A 74 -8.91 -6.69 -16.56
N LYS A 75 -8.01 -5.86 -17.10
CA LYS A 75 -7.40 -4.73 -16.41
C LYS A 75 -7.85 -3.45 -17.08
N SER A 76 -8.22 -2.44 -16.30
CA SER A 76 -8.34 -1.08 -16.83
C SER A 76 -7.88 -0.08 -15.78
N ILE A 77 -7.30 1.02 -16.24
CA ILE A 77 -7.07 2.18 -15.40
C ILE A 77 -8.24 3.12 -15.66
N ARG A 78 -9.07 3.34 -14.64
CA ARG A 78 -10.21 4.26 -14.74
C ARG A 78 -9.84 5.56 -14.03
N ARG A 79 -10.27 6.69 -14.61
CA ARG A 79 -10.23 7.98 -13.92
C ARG A 79 -11.59 8.23 -13.30
N MET A 80 -11.60 8.59 -12.03
CA MET A 80 -12.81 8.87 -11.27
C MET A 80 -12.60 10.14 -10.46
N LYS A 81 -13.68 10.72 -9.93
CA LYS A 81 -13.60 11.84 -9.00
C LYS A 81 -14.27 11.49 -7.69
N PHE A 82 -13.72 11.97 -6.57
CA PHE A 82 -14.46 11.97 -5.32
C PHE A 82 -15.70 12.87 -5.43
N THR A 83 -16.79 12.42 -4.82
CA THR A 83 -17.95 13.27 -4.56
C THR A 83 -17.63 14.30 -3.48
N ASP A 84 -18.55 15.23 -3.33
CA ASP A 84 -18.70 16.19 -2.25
C ASP A 84 -19.51 15.64 -1.06
N GLU A 85 -19.77 14.33 -1.04
CA GLU A 85 -20.60 13.66 -0.05
C GLU A 85 -19.79 12.66 0.80
N ILE A 86 -20.05 12.69 2.11
CA ILE A 86 -19.48 11.75 3.08
C ILE A 86 -20.59 10.80 3.52
N TYR A 87 -20.36 9.51 3.35
CA TYR A 87 -21.25 8.47 3.83
C TYR A 87 -20.69 7.89 5.13
N ILE A 88 -21.55 7.78 6.14
CA ILE A 88 -21.22 7.21 7.44
C ILE A 88 -22.11 6.00 7.65
N THR A 89 -21.51 4.86 7.99
CA THR A 89 -22.23 3.62 8.24
C THR A 89 -21.71 2.98 9.52
N ASP A 90 -22.62 2.52 10.34
CA ASP A 90 -22.35 1.86 11.60
C ASP A 90 -22.11 0.37 11.32
N ARG A 91 -21.07 -0.20 11.95
CA ARG A 91 -20.78 -1.63 11.90
C ARG A 91 -20.61 -2.17 13.30
N ALA A 92 -21.41 -3.16 13.67
CA ALA A 92 -21.13 -3.98 14.84
C ALA A 92 -19.83 -4.75 14.63
N GLY A 93 -18.88 -4.59 15.54
CA GLY A 93 -17.73 -5.46 15.68
C GLY A 93 -18.07 -6.57 16.67
N TYR A 94 -17.66 -7.79 16.35
CA TYR A 94 -17.90 -8.95 17.18
C TYR A 94 -16.57 -9.52 17.66
N ALA A 95 -16.51 -9.95 18.92
CA ALA A 95 -15.42 -10.73 19.50
C ALA A 95 -16.04 -11.97 20.13
N ASP A 96 -15.56 -13.16 19.74
CA ASP A 96 -16.09 -14.46 20.21
C ASP A 96 -17.62 -14.58 20.10
N GLU A 97 -18.17 -14.13 18.95
CA GLU A 97 -19.60 -14.13 18.63
C GLU A 97 -20.47 -13.18 19.49
N GLU A 98 -19.88 -12.42 20.41
CA GLU A 98 -20.55 -11.34 21.16
C GLU A 98 -20.31 -9.98 20.49
N GLU A 99 -21.34 -9.12 20.51
CA GLU A 99 -21.22 -7.75 19.99
C GLU A 99 -20.29 -6.94 20.90
N ALA A 100 -19.07 -6.70 20.43
CA ALA A 100 -18.03 -5.96 21.14
C ALA A 100 -18.23 -4.43 21.03
N GLY A 101 -19.08 -3.97 20.11
CA GLY A 101 -19.48 -2.57 19.99
C GLY A 101 -19.76 -2.14 18.55
N VAL A 102 -20.28 -0.92 18.37
CA VAL A 102 -20.59 -0.35 17.06
C VAL A 102 -19.53 0.67 16.65
N PHE A 103 -18.95 0.49 15.47
CA PHE A 103 -17.91 1.34 14.90
C PHE A 103 -18.44 2.10 13.68
N LEU A 104 -18.23 3.41 13.63
CA LEU A 104 -18.57 4.20 12.46
C LEU A 104 -17.49 4.06 11.39
N THR A 105 -17.89 3.56 10.23
CA THR A 105 -17.07 3.56 9.01
C THR A 105 -17.46 4.76 8.16
N ARG A 106 -16.47 5.55 7.73
CA ARG A 106 -16.67 6.71 6.86
C ARG A 106 -16.16 6.40 5.45
N SER A 107 -16.93 6.78 4.42
CA SER A 107 -16.56 6.61 3.01
C SER A 107 -16.81 7.86 2.18
N LEU A 108 -15.91 8.15 1.24
CA LEU A 108 -16.12 9.17 0.19
C LEU A 108 -16.53 8.46 -1.10
N VAL A 109 -17.69 8.80 -1.65
CA VAL A 109 -18.19 8.17 -2.88
C VAL A 109 -17.35 8.60 -4.08
N VAL A 110 -17.21 7.71 -5.05
CA VAL A 110 -16.58 8.02 -6.34
C VAL A 110 -17.65 8.09 -7.42
N ARG A 111 -17.64 9.16 -8.23
CA ARG A 111 -18.45 9.22 -9.44
C ARG A 111 -17.72 8.45 -10.54
N ALA A 112 -18.29 7.31 -10.92
CA ALA A 112 -17.95 6.61 -12.15
C ALA A 112 -19.11 6.80 -13.13
N GLU A 113 -18.82 7.12 -14.39
CA GLU A 113 -19.87 7.31 -15.40
C GLU A 113 -20.67 6.04 -15.69
N ASP A 114 -20.20 4.84 -15.36
CA ASP A 114 -21.00 3.61 -15.42
C ASP A 114 -20.39 2.48 -14.57
N GLU A 115 -21.24 1.81 -13.78
CA GLU A 115 -21.26 0.38 -13.36
C GLU A 115 -21.53 0.12 -11.87
N LYS A 116 -22.55 -0.72 -11.65
CA LYS A 116 -22.90 -1.36 -10.37
C LYS A 116 -22.05 -2.60 -10.17
N LYS A 117 -20.92 -2.46 -9.47
CA LYS A 117 -20.31 -3.43 -8.53
C LYS A 117 -18.83 -3.14 -8.43
N PHE A 118 -18.36 -3.00 -7.19
CA PHE A 118 -16.96 -2.75 -6.93
C PHE A 118 -16.32 -3.88 -6.12
N LEU A 119 -15.37 -4.63 -6.70
CA LEU A 119 -14.59 -5.67 -6.00
C LEU A 119 -13.09 -5.45 -6.21
N GLY A 120 -12.38 -5.14 -5.12
CA GLY A 120 -10.91 -5.25 -5.03
C GLY A 120 -10.11 -4.19 -5.79
N TYR A 121 -10.21 -2.92 -5.39
CA TYR A 121 -9.49 -1.83 -6.05
C TYR A 121 -8.72 -0.92 -5.10
N ILE A 122 -7.72 -0.27 -5.68
CA ILE A 122 -6.91 0.75 -5.06
C ILE A 122 -7.04 2.03 -5.87
N ALA A 123 -7.31 3.13 -5.17
CA ALA A 123 -7.36 4.46 -5.76
C ALA A 123 -6.11 5.25 -5.38
N ILE A 124 -5.41 5.81 -6.37
CA ILE A 124 -4.24 6.67 -6.18
C ILE A 124 -4.66 8.09 -6.60
N PRO A 125 -4.46 9.13 -5.76
CA PRO A 125 -4.68 10.52 -6.14
C PRO A 125 -3.93 10.92 -7.40
N ALA A 126 -4.59 11.64 -8.30
CA ALA A 126 -3.99 12.09 -9.56
C ALA A 126 -2.82 13.06 -9.39
N LYS A 127 -2.59 13.61 -8.18
CA LYS A 127 -1.35 14.33 -7.85
C LYS A 127 -0.10 13.45 -8.00
N HIS A 128 -0.26 12.14 -7.92
CA HIS A 128 0.78 11.17 -8.22
C HIS A 128 0.62 10.69 -9.66
N LYS A 129 1.70 10.74 -10.42
CA LYS A 129 1.74 10.28 -11.80
C LYS A 129 1.98 8.77 -11.81
N VAL A 130 0.94 7.99 -12.12
CA VAL A 130 1.09 6.56 -12.39
C VAL A 130 1.50 6.39 -13.86
N GLU A 131 2.77 6.07 -14.10
CA GLU A 131 3.30 5.94 -15.47
C GLU A 131 3.15 4.54 -16.06
N ASP A 132 3.22 3.50 -15.23
CA ASP A 132 3.17 2.11 -15.68
C ASP A 132 2.55 1.22 -14.59
N VAL A 133 1.85 0.17 -15.03
CA VAL A 133 1.18 -0.81 -14.17
C VAL A 133 1.36 -2.20 -14.75
N LYS A 134 2.19 -3.01 -14.10
CA LYS A 134 2.44 -4.40 -14.48
C LYS A 134 1.90 -5.33 -13.41
N ILE A 135 1.27 -6.43 -13.85
CA ILE A 135 0.98 -7.54 -12.94
C ILE A 135 2.25 -8.36 -12.84
N LEU A 136 2.62 -8.70 -11.62
CA LEU A 136 3.73 -9.61 -11.38
C LEU A 136 3.39 -11.01 -11.86
N ASN A 137 4.25 -11.54 -12.73
CA ASN A 137 4.24 -12.93 -13.13
C ASN A 137 5.51 -13.62 -12.62
N LEU A 138 5.47 -14.01 -11.35
CA LEU A 138 6.62 -14.59 -10.67
C LEU A 138 6.83 -16.04 -11.06
N VAL A 139 8.05 -16.33 -11.51
CA VAL A 139 8.54 -17.70 -11.78
C VAL A 139 9.75 -17.95 -10.90
N GLU A 140 9.90 -19.19 -10.42
CA GLU A 140 11.07 -19.60 -9.66
C GLU A 140 12.32 -19.49 -10.55
N SER A 141 13.32 -18.75 -10.09
CA SER A 141 14.58 -18.58 -10.82
C SER A 141 15.47 -19.78 -10.58
N LYS A 142 16.03 -20.32 -11.66
CA LYS A 142 17.01 -21.40 -11.59
C LYS A 142 18.39 -20.81 -11.33
N ASP A 143 19.14 -21.43 -10.42
CA ASP A 143 20.56 -21.17 -10.15
C ASP A 143 20.93 -19.75 -9.66
N GLU A 144 19.97 -18.88 -9.34
CA GLU A 144 20.26 -17.55 -8.80
C GLU A 144 20.25 -17.49 -7.26
N ASN A 145 19.79 -18.55 -6.58
CA ASN A 145 19.57 -18.56 -5.12
C ASN A 145 20.80 -18.12 -4.31
N GLU A 146 22.00 -18.55 -4.70
CA GLU A 146 23.23 -18.17 -3.99
C GLU A 146 23.50 -16.66 -4.02
N ILE A 147 23.19 -16.00 -5.14
CA ILE A 147 23.40 -14.56 -5.31
C ILE A 147 22.55 -13.79 -4.29
N TYR A 148 21.26 -14.13 -4.19
CA TYR A 148 20.35 -13.46 -3.26
C TYR A 148 20.62 -13.84 -1.80
N LEU A 149 21.00 -15.09 -1.52
CA LEU A 149 21.42 -15.51 -0.18
C LEU A 149 22.65 -14.72 0.28
N ASN A 150 23.64 -14.51 -0.58
CA ASN A 150 24.82 -13.70 -0.26
C ASN A 150 24.42 -12.23 -0.07
N ALA A 151 23.53 -11.69 -0.89
CA ALA A 151 23.01 -10.34 -0.71
C ALA A 151 22.30 -10.13 0.64
N VAL A 152 21.63 -11.16 1.19
CA VAL A 152 21.07 -11.14 2.55
C VAL A 152 22.17 -11.21 3.61
N LYS A 153 23.19 -12.08 3.46
CA LYS A 153 24.31 -12.19 4.41
C LYS A 153 25.13 -10.89 4.52
N GLU A 154 25.30 -10.21 3.40
CA GLU A 154 26.09 -8.99 3.27
C GLU A 154 25.30 -7.73 3.61
N ASN A 155 24.00 -7.83 3.93
CA ASN A 155 23.14 -6.71 4.30
C ASN A 155 23.41 -6.13 5.70
N LYS A 156 24.66 -6.19 6.18
CA LYS A 156 25.06 -5.60 7.47
C LYS A 156 24.85 -4.10 7.41
N GLU A 157 24.12 -3.55 8.39
CA GLU A 157 23.68 -2.14 8.43
C GLU A 157 22.76 -1.72 7.27
N GLY A 158 22.25 -2.68 6.51
CA GLY A 158 21.30 -2.43 5.42
C GLY A 158 19.85 -2.32 5.91
N VAL A 159 18.92 -2.56 4.99
CA VAL A 159 17.48 -2.48 5.24
C VAL A 159 17.01 -3.60 6.18
N LEU A 160 17.70 -4.74 6.19
CA LEU A 160 17.33 -5.89 7.00
C LEU A 160 17.88 -5.77 8.42
N SER A 161 17.01 -5.94 9.41
CA SER A 161 17.47 -6.10 10.80
C SER A 161 18.28 -7.39 10.98
N ALA A 162 19.17 -7.42 11.98
CA ALA A 162 19.92 -8.63 12.33
C ALA A 162 19.02 -9.85 12.58
N LYS A 163 17.84 -9.63 13.17
CA LYS A 163 16.82 -10.66 13.38
C LYS A 163 16.25 -11.19 12.06
N ALA A 164 15.89 -10.30 11.15
CA ALA A 164 15.38 -10.67 9.82
C ALA A 164 16.43 -11.46 9.02
N MET A 165 17.69 -11.01 9.02
CA MET A 165 18.79 -11.75 8.38
C MET A 165 18.94 -13.16 8.97
N THR A 166 18.94 -13.28 10.31
CA THR A 166 19.06 -14.58 10.99
C THR A 166 17.92 -15.50 10.61
N GLU A 167 16.69 -15.00 10.59
CA GLU A 167 15.51 -15.79 10.23
C GLU A 167 15.58 -16.31 8.80
N VAL A 168 15.87 -15.44 7.82
CA VAL A 168 15.99 -15.85 6.41
C VAL A 168 17.13 -16.86 6.22
N LEU A 169 18.30 -16.61 6.83
CA LEU A 169 19.47 -17.48 6.69
C LEU A 169 19.31 -18.83 7.40
N SER A 170 18.54 -18.90 8.48
CA SER A 170 18.24 -20.17 9.16
C SER A 170 17.46 -21.16 8.27
N ARG A 171 16.71 -20.63 7.29
CA ARG A 171 15.90 -21.41 6.34
C ARG A 171 16.57 -21.58 4.97
N LYS A 172 17.88 -21.34 4.84
CA LYS A 172 18.61 -21.38 3.55
C LYS A 172 18.38 -22.65 2.71
N LYS A 173 18.10 -23.80 3.34
CA LYS A 173 17.81 -25.07 2.65
C LYS A 173 16.52 -25.02 1.83
N TYR A 174 15.59 -24.15 2.21
CA TYR A 174 14.29 -23.95 1.57
C TYR A 174 14.21 -22.59 0.85
N PHE A 175 15.36 -21.96 0.59
CA PHE A 175 15.40 -20.67 -0.08
C PHE A 175 15.19 -20.88 -1.57
N SER A 176 14.11 -20.29 -2.09
CA SER A 176 13.83 -20.17 -3.52
C SER A 176 13.59 -18.69 -3.82
N ILE A 177 14.22 -18.20 -4.88
CA ILE A 177 13.96 -16.86 -5.40
C ILE A 177 12.97 -16.93 -6.57
N PHE A 178 12.05 -15.98 -6.59
CA PHE A 178 11.09 -15.80 -7.66
C PHE A 178 11.31 -14.45 -8.33
N THR A 179 11.38 -14.46 -9.65
CA THR A 179 11.59 -13.26 -10.49
C THR A 179 10.45 -13.12 -11.49
N ASP A 180 10.23 -11.90 -11.95
CA ASP A 180 9.38 -11.64 -13.12
C ASP A 180 10.27 -11.55 -14.38
N PRO A 181 10.10 -12.41 -15.40
CA PRO A 181 10.93 -12.39 -16.60
C PRO A 181 10.89 -11.06 -17.37
N GLU A 182 9.77 -10.35 -17.30
CA GLU A 182 9.61 -9.03 -17.95
C GLU A 182 10.16 -7.89 -17.08
N ASN A 183 10.49 -8.17 -15.81
CA ASN A 183 11.00 -7.21 -14.85
C ASN A 183 12.11 -7.85 -13.98
N PRO A 184 13.26 -8.23 -14.58
CA PRO A 184 14.31 -8.99 -13.89
C PRO A 184 15.00 -8.22 -12.74
N ARG A 185 14.72 -6.92 -12.63
CA ARG A 185 15.15 -6.09 -11.51
C ARG A 185 14.43 -6.45 -10.21
N PHE A 186 13.19 -6.93 -10.27
CA PHE A 186 12.40 -7.30 -9.10
C PHE A 186 12.51 -8.79 -8.83
N ALA A 187 12.73 -9.14 -7.56
CA ALA A 187 12.66 -10.51 -7.10
C ALA A 187 12.09 -10.59 -5.68
N THR A 188 11.62 -11.76 -5.28
CA THR A 188 11.19 -12.05 -3.91
C THR A 188 11.46 -13.50 -3.56
N ASN A 189 11.81 -13.77 -2.31
CA ASN A 189 11.87 -15.15 -1.79
C ASN A 189 10.62 -15.52 -0.96
N GLY A 190 9.58 -14.69 -1.03
CA GLY A 190 8.38 -14.79 -0.20
C GLY A 190 8.42 -13.88 1.02
N ASP A 191 9.58 -13.61 1.64
CA ASP A 191 9.66 -12.79 2.87
C ASP A 191 10.43 -11.47 2.67
N VAL A 192 11.27 -11.43 1.66
CA VAL A 192 12.15 -10.31 1.31
C VAL A 192 11.87 -9.90 -0.13
N LEU A 193 11.67 -8.60 -0.35
CA LEU A 193 11.67 -8.00 -1.68
C LEU A 193 13.08 -7.57 -2.04
N PHE A 194 13.43 -7.78 -3.30
CA PHE A 194 14.71 -7.39 -3.87
C PHE A 194 14.50 -6.45 -5.05
N LEU A 195 15.40 -5.47 -5.18
CA LEU A 195 15.56 -4.63 -6.35
C LEU A 195 17.02 -4.68 -6.79
N ASP A 196 17.26 -4.97 -8.07
CA ASP A 196 18.61 -5.11 -8.64
C ASP A 196 19.49 -6.06 -7.80
N LYS A 197 18.91 -7.20 -7.42
CA LYS A 197 19.51 -8.26 -6.58
C LYS A 197 19.89 -7.83 -5.15
N LYS A 198 19.46 -6.66 -4.69
CA LYS A 198 19.69 -6.15 -3.32
C LYS A 198 18.41 -6.23 -2.48
N PRO A 199 18.47 -6.61 -1.19
CA PRO A 199 17.31 -6.56 -0.31
C PRO A 199 16.82 -5.12 -0.11
N VAL A 200 15.53 -4.89 -0.33
CA VAL A 200 14.88 -3.56 -0.21
C VAL A 200 13.74 -3.51 0.79
N PHE A 201 13.15 -4.65 1.15
CA PHE A 201 12.13 -4.68 2.19
C PHE A 201 11.99 -6.08 2.75
N TYR A 202 11.70 -6.19 4.04
CA TYR A 202 11.38 -7.46 4.69
C TYR A 202 10.03 -7.37 5.41
N ASN A 203 9.23 -8.42 5.29
CA ASN A 203 7.96 -8.53 5.97
C ASN A 203 7.87 -9.87 6.71
N PHE A 204 7.65 -9.82 8.02
CA PHE A 204 7.59 -11.04 8.85
C PHE A 204 6.43 -11.96 8.49
N HIS A 205 5.29 -11.40 8.04
CA HIS A 205 4.17 -12.21 7.55
C HIS A 205 4.41 -12.82 6.16
N GLY A 206 5.53 -12.49 5.52
CA GLY A 206 5.75 -12.76 4.12
C GLY A 206 4.84 -11.94 3.20
N PHE A 207 5.05 -12.12 1.92
CA PHE A 207 4.34 -11.52 0.82
C PHE A 207 3.42 -12.60 0.24
N SER A 208 2.54 -13.16 1.07
CA SER A 208 1.63 -14.23 0.65
C SER A 208 0.23 -13.71 0.32
N PRO A 209 -0.48 -14.30 -0.67
CA PRO A 209 0.05 -15.20 -1.71
C PRO A 209 0.57 -14.43 -2.93
N PHE A 210 1.84 -14.60 -3.32
CA PHE A 210 2.30 -14.30 -4.70
C PHE A 210 2.87 -15.52 -5.42
N VAL A 211 2.86 -16.68 -4.76
CA VAL A 211 3.33 -17.95 -5.31
C VAL A 211 2.11 -18.85 -5.52
N ASN A 212 1.72 -19.01 -6.78
CA ASN A 212 0.80 -20.06 -7.26
C ASN A 212 -0.69 -20.00 -6.89
N GLU A 213 -1.24 -18.86 -6.44
CA GLU A 213 -2.69 -18.72 -6.29
C GLU A 213 -3.32 -17.76 -7.30
N SER A 214 -4.31 -18.24 -8.05
CA SER A 214 -5.14 -17.43 -8.94
C SER A 214 -5.90 -16.27 -8.25
N LYS A 215 -5.79 -16.14 -6.92
CA LYS A 215 -6.58 -15.25 -6.06
C LYS A 215 -5.81 -14.01 -5.58
N SER A 216 -4.49 -14.06 -5.43
CA SER A 216 -3.71 -12.90 -4.96
C SER A 216 -2.66 -12.49 -5.99
N ILE A 217 -2.80 -11.25 -6.46
CA ILE A 217 -2.00 -10.69 -7.54
C ILE A 217 -1.20 -9.52 -6.98
N GLY A 218 0.11 -9.55 -7.19
CA GLY A 218 1.00 -8.42 -6.97
C GLY A 218 1.11 -7.55 -8.21
N PHE A 219 1.37 -6.26 -8.02
CA PHE A 219 1.60 -5.31 -9.09
C PHE A 219 2.95 -4.62 -8.89
N LEU A 220 3.62 -4.33 -9.99
CA LEU A 220 4.65 -3.30 -10.04
C LEU A 220 4.05 -2.05 -10.66
N LEU A 221 4.14 -0.95 -9.94
CA LEU A 221 3.65 0.36 -10.34
C LEU A 221 4.83 1.29 -10.50
N ARG A 222 4.85 2.09 -11.57
CA ARG A 222 5.74 3.26 -11.62
C ARG A 222 4.94 4.48 -11.21
N ILE A 223 5.31 5.08 -10.07
CA ILE A 223 4.61 6.22 -9.46
C ILE A 223 5.61 7.34 -9.21
N ASP A 224 5.41 8.48 -9.87
CA ASP A 224 6.32 9.62 -9.83
C ASP A 224 7.77 9.20 -10.15
N GLY A 225 7.94 8.38 -11.20
CA GLY A 225 9.22 7.84 -11.65
C GLY A 225 9.74 6.63 -10.86
N ARG A 226 9.21 6.38 -9.65
CA ARG A 226 9.70 5.34 -8.73
C ARG A 226 8.99 4.02 -8.91
N LEU A 227 9.75 2.92 -8.79
CA LEU A 227 9.16 1.58 -8.84
C LEU A 227 8.61 1.17 -7.46
N CYS A 228 7.33 0.89 -7.43
CA CYS A 228 6.60 0.45 -6.23
C CYS A 228 6.04 -0.94 -6.43
N PHE A 229 6.13 -1.77 -5.40
CA PHE A 229 5.41 -3.03 -5.30
C PHE A 229 4.10 -2.83 -4.56
N LEU A 230 3.02 -3.36 -5.11
CA LEU A 230 1.69 -3.34 -4.51
C LEU A 230 1.18 -4.77 -4.41
N GLY A 231 0.81 -5.22 -3.22
CA GLY A 231 0.33 -6.58 -3.01
C GLY A 231 -0.64 -6.69 -1.85
N ASN A 232 -1.42 -7.77 -1.82
CA ASN A 232 -2.27 -8.12 -0.69
C ASN A 232 -1.50 -9.04 0.29
N PHE A 233 -1.19 -8.56 1.48
CA PHE A 233 -0.45 -9.31 2.50
C PHE A 233 -0.72 -8.74 3.90
N GLY A 234 -0.31 -9.45 4.96
CA GLY A 234 -0.31 -8.88 6.33
C GLY A 234 0.88 -7.95 6.50
N TYR A 235 0.68 -6.66 6.79
CA TYR A 235 1.80 -5.71 6.90
C TYR A 235 2.39 -5.71 8.30
N THR A 236 3.71 -5.77 8.38
CA THR A 236 4.44 -5.58 9.63
C THR A 236 5.16 -4.24 9.63
N MET A 237 4.95 -3.44 10.68
CA MET A 237 5.64 -2.17 10.87
C MET A 237 6.50 -2.22 12.12
N GLN A 238 7.77 -1.84 11.99
CA GLN A 238 8.64 -1.71 13.15
C GLN A 238 8.59 -0.27 13.68
N ARG A 239 8.11 -0.08 14.92
CA ARG A 239 8.04 1.22 15.59
C ARG A 239 8.66 1.12 16.97
N LYS A 240 9.63 1.99 17.28
CA LYS A 240 10.25 2.14 18.62
C LYS A 240 10.68 0.80 19.26
N GLY A 241 11.24 -0.12 18.47
CA GLY A 241 11.70 -1.43 18.94
C GLY A 241 10.62 -2.52 19.00
N TRP A 242 9.35 -2.20 18.74
CA TRP A 242 8.24 -3.15 18.72
C TRP A 242 7.79 -3.46 17.29
N ILE A 243 7.26 -4.66 17.11
CA ILE A 243 6.70 -5.15 15.84
C ILE A 243 5.18 -5.00 15.93
N GLU A 244 4.62 -4.08 15.18
CA GLU A 244 3.18 -3.88 15.04
C GLU A 244 2.68 -4.72 13.84
N LYS A 245 1.70 -5.59 14.09
CA LYS A 245 1.07 -6.44 13.08
C LYS A 245 -0.22 -5.78 12.63
N MET A 246 -0.29 -5.43 11.35
CA MET A 246 -1.49 -4.87 10.73
C MET A 246 -2.35 -5.97 10.13
N THR A 247 -3.62 -5.65 9.86
CA THR A 247 -4.55 -6.55 9.17
C THR A 247 -4.08 -6.86 7.75
N TYR A 248 -4.56 -7.98 7.19
CA TYR A 248 -4.32 -8.30 5.77
C TYR A 248 -5.01 -7.28 4.86
N GLY A 249 -4.30 -6.84 3.83
CA GLY A 249 -4.85 -5.95 2.83
C GLY A 249 -3.83 -5.51 1.80
N TYR A 250 -4.20 -4.57 0.94
CA TYR A 250 -3.30 -4.08 -0.07
C TYR A 250 -2.35 -3.01 0.47
N TYR A 251 -1.06 -3.33 0.44
CA TYR A 251 0.04 -2.49 0.90
C TYR A 251 1.00 -2.14 -0.23
N LEU A 252 1.42 -0.88 -0.25
CA LEU A 252 2.32 -0.33 -1.26
C LEU A 252 3.72 -0.17 -0.66
N ILE A 253 4.72 -0.76 -1.29
CA ILE A 253 6.14 -0.69 -0.93
C ILE A 253 6.89 0.09 -2.02
N ASP A 254 7.51 1.20 -1.66
CA ASP A 254 8.48 1.91 -2.49
C ASP A 254 9.79 1.11 -2.49
N LEU A 255 10.11 0.48 -3.61
CA LEU A 255 11.27 -0.40 -3.72
C LEU A 255 12.58 0.39 -3.77
N GLU A 256 12.53 1.66 -4.17
CA GLU A 256 13.72 2.51 -4.27
C GLU A 256 14.00 3.24 -2.95
N LYS A 257 12.96 3.52 -2.15
CA LYS A 257 13.09 4.12 -0.81
C LYS A 257 13.06 3.12 0.34
N ASN A 258 12.93 1.83 0.05
CA ASN A 258 12.87 0.76 1.06
C ASN A 258 11.76 0.99 2.09
N ARG A 259 10.60 1.49 1.65
CA ARG A 259 9.57 2.01 2.57
C ARG A 259 8.16 1.56 2.19
N GLY A 260 7.44 1.00 3.14
CA GLY A 260 6.02 0.74 3.01
C GLY A 260 5.18 1.98 3.34
N TYR A 261 4.11 2.16 2.58
CA TYR A 261 3.09 3.17 2.79
C TYR A 261 1.80 2.49 3.23
N LEU A 262 1.18 3.04 4.27
CA LEU A 262 -0.13 2.59 4.73
C LEU A 262 -1.23 3.22 3.85
N PRO A 263 -2.33 2.50 3.61
CA PRO A 263 -3.51 3.08 2.97
C PRO A 263 -4.12 4.14 3.89
N MET A 264 -4.79 5.14 3.32
CA MET A 264 -5.26 6.31 4.06
C MET A 264 -6.11 5.96 5.29
N HIS A 265 -7.04 4.99 5.19
CA HIS A 265 -7.91 4.59 6.30
C HIS A 265 -7.19 3.92 7.49
N LEU A 266 -5.93 3.47 7.32
CA LEU A 266 -5.11 2.92 8.42
C LEU A 266 -4.11 3.95 8.97
N ARG A 267 -4.12 5.19 8.47
CA ARG A 267 -3.27 6.25 9.01
C ARG A 267 -3.99 6.90 10.18
N GLU A 268 -3.41 6.78 11.36
CA GLU A 268 -3.86 7.53 12.53
C GLU A 268 -3.65 9.03 12.30
N GLU A 269 -4.62 9.84 12.70
CA GLU A 269 -4.43 11.29 12.75
C GLU A 269 -3.38 11.62 13.83
N LYS A 270 -2.36 12.40 13.44
CA LYS A 270 -1.48 13.09 14.38
C LYS A 270 -1.99 14.50 14.63
#